data_AF-A0A2E3DUE3-F1
#
_entry.id   AF-A0A2E3DUE3-F1
#
_cell.length_a   1.000
_cell.length_b   1.000
_cell.length_c   1.000
_cell.angle_alpha   90.00
_cell.angle_beta   90.00
_cell.angle_gamma   90.00
#
_symmetry.space_group_name_H-M   'P 1'
#
loop_
_entity.id
_entity.type
_entity.pdbx_description
1 polymer ?
#
loop_
_entity_poly.entity_id
_entity_poly.type
_entity_poly.pdbx_seq_one_letter_code
_entity_poly.pdbx_strand_id
1 'polypeptide(L)'
;MWKIIFFGKCLILSCTTSKQENLILKKVNTNESQYNGYLINRDPGLHKLEGYSIIDSSFGIILVHGYYPSTWETKGYEWNKAIHQTADLGRPIWWLRYRWFDCPEKSVAMLSNSINNLIEQKTHLDSLWIIGHSLGGFIVSHFAENWEKNFPITIHAIASPLKEINRKSKKCILNGKSNYIFNNSINYNQWRTQYKQDGAFKHLDKDPQDVILHNGNYIILPKEWDGKRIGHNYSIQWVLFNIKNNIKPYAF
;
A
#
# COMPACT_ATOMS: atom_id res chain seq x y z
N MET A 1 -66.43 -21.51 -4.44
CA MET A 1 -65.33 -21.14 -5.36
C MET A 1 -64.03 -21.13 -4.58
N TRP A 2 -63.10 -22.01 -4.94
CA TRP A 2 -61.72 -22.05 -4.42
C TRP A 2 -60.91 -20.81 -4.82
N LYS A 3 -59.99 -20.36 -3.95
CA LYS A 3 -58.72 -19.68 -4.28
C LYS A 3 -57.86 -19.59 -3.01
N ILE A 4 -57.05 -20.63 -2.76
CA ILE A 4 -55.58 -20.66 -2.91
C ILE A 4 -54.88 -19.66 -1.97
N ILE A 5 -54.37 -20.18 -0.86
CA ILE A 5 -53.43 -19.51 0.04
C ILE A 5 -52.03 -19.65 -0.57
N PHE A 6 -51.43 -18.54 -0.99
CA PHE A 6 -50.03 -18.51 -1.44
C PHE A 6 -49.10 -18.49 -0.22
N PHE A 7 -48.52 -19.64 0.13
CA PHE A 7 -47.33 -19.69 0.98
C PHE A 7 -46.13 -19.21 0.15
N GLY A 8 -45.80 -17.93 0.27
CA GLY A 8 -44.54 -17.40 -0.24
C GLY A 8 -43.37 -18.03 0.50
N LYS A 9 -42.69 -19.00 -0.13
CA LYS A 9 -41.38 -19.46 0.32
C LYS A 9 -40.41 -18.29 0.21
N CYS A 10 -40.08 -17.69 1.36
CA CYS A 10 -38.98 -16.75 1.48
C CYS A 10 -37.68 -17.55 1.30
N LEU A 11 -37.14 -17.54 0.08
CA LEU A 11 -35.79 -18.00 -0.20
C LEU A 11 -34.83 -17.04 0.48
N ILE A 12 -34.38 -17.41 1.67
CA ILE A 12 -33.27 -16.77 2.36
C ILE A 12 -32.04 -17.07 1.51
N LEU A 13 -31.74 -16.20 0.56
CA LEU A 13 -30.43 -16.13 -0.07
C LEU A 13 -29.45 -15.79 1.05
N SER A 14 -28.84 -16.82 1.63
CA SER A 14 -27.67 -16.63 2.47
C SER A 14 -26.62 -15.95 1.59
N CYS A 15 -26.36 -14.67 1.84
CA CYS A 15 -25.10 -14.07 1.43
C CYS A 15 -24.00 -14.89 2.11
N THR A 16 -23.43 -15.86 1.39
CA THR A 16 -22.10 -16.34 1.68
C THR A 16 -21.22 -15.11 1.58
N THR A 17 -20.85 -14.54 2.73
CA THR A 17 -19.76 -13.58 2.81
C THR A 17 -18.56 -14.25 2.16
N SER A 18 -18.25 -13.83 0.94
CA SER A 18 -17.04 -14.21 0.21
C SER A 18 -15.89 -14.08 1.18
N LYS A 19 -15.41 -15.22 1.68
CA LYS A 19 -14.32 -15.28 2.65
C LYS A 19 -13.14 -14.65 1.93
N GLN A 20 -12.62 -13.53 2.45
CA GLN A 20 -11.42 -12.89 1.92
C GLN A 20 -10.35 -13.96 1.75
N GLU A 21 -10.07 -14.35 0.50
CA GLU A 21 -9.04 -15.35 0.24
C GLU A 21 -7.68 -14.73 0.52
N ASN A 22 -6.95 -15.34 1.48
CA ASN A 22 -5.57 -14.99 1.77
C ASN A 22 -4.72 -15.09 0.49
N LEU A 23 -3.72 -14.21 0.40
CA LEU A 23 -2.69 -14.28 -0.61
C LEU A 23 -1.77 -15.47 -0.31
N ILE A 24 -1.33 -16.17 -1.36
CA ILE A 24 -0.35 -17.25 -1.23
C ILE A 24 0.89 -16.82 -2.03
N LEU A 25 2.05 -16.74 -1.38
CA LEU A 25 3.30 -16.25 -1.97
C LEU A 25 3.66 -16.99 -3.27
N LYS A 26 3.49 -18.32 -3.30
CA LYS A 26 3.76 -19.14 -4.50
C LYS A 26 2.92 -18.78 -5.73
N LYS A 27 1.77 -18.10 -5.53
CA LYS A 27 0.89 -17.63 -6.62
C LYS A 27 1.26 -16.22 -7.10
N VAL A 28 2.16 -15.52 -6.41
CA VAL A 28 2.67 -14.19 -6.82
C VAL A 28 3.72 -14.39 -7.92
N ASN A 29 3.27 -14.39 -9.17
CA ASN A 29 4.13 -14.71 -10.32
C ASN A 29 5.04 -13.54 -10.72
N THR A 30 6.36 -13.76 -10.81
CA THR A 30 7.34 -12.76 -11.24
C THR A 30 7.56 -12.69 -12.75
N ASN A 31 6.84 -13.49 -13.54
CA ASN A 31 6.81 -13.42 -14.99
C ASN A 31 5.60 -12.58 -15.46
N GLU A 32 5.87 -11.45 -16.10
CA GLU A 32 4.85 -10.49 -16.57
C GLU A 32 3.84 -11.12 -17.52
N SER A 33 4.31 -11.95 -18.46
CA SER A 33 3.47 -12.60 -19.47
C SER A 33 2.43 -13.57 -18.88
N GLN A 34 2.64 -13.99 -17.64
CA GLN A 34 1.78 -14.93 -16.92
C GLN A 34 0.99 -14.24 -15.80
N TYR A 35 1.13 -12.93 -15.63
CA TYR A 35 0.45 -12.20 -14.57
C TYR A 35 -1.02 -11.97 -14.92
N ASN A 36 -1.91 -12.34 -14.00
CA ASN A 36 -3.35 -12.34 -14.20
C ASN A 36 -4.09 -11.37 -13.27
N GLY A 37 -3.40 -10.39 -12.68
CA GLY A 37 -4.00 -9.47 -11.71
C GLY A 37 -4.17 -10.05 -10.32
N TYR A 38 -3.46 -11.12 -9.95
CA TYR A 38 -3.62 -11.84 -8.67
C TYR A 38 -3.67 -10.94 -7.41
N LEU A 39 -2.88 -9.86 -7.37
CA LEU A 39 -2.87 -8.93 -6.24
C LEU A 39 -4.10 -7.99 -6.24
N ILE A 40 -4.69 -7.75 -7.40
CA ILE A 40 -5.73 -6.74 -7.62
C ILE A 40 -7.14 -7.35 -7.72
N ASN A 41 -7.27 -8.58 -8.19
CA ASN A 41 -8.55 -9.25 -8.36
C ASN A 41 -9.06 -9.83 -7.04
N ARG A 42 -9.44 -8.93 -6.11
CA ARG A 42 -9.93 -9.24 -4.77
C ARG A 42 -10.77 -8.09 -4.23
N ASP A 43 -11.60 -8.38 -3.25
CA ASP A 43 -12.43 -7.37 -2.57
C ASP A 43 -11.57 -6.39 -1.75
N PRO A 44 -12.06 -5.15 -1.51
CA PRO A 44 -11.38 -4.21 -0.63
C PRO A 44 -11.14 -4.78 0.78
N GLY A 45 -9.99 -4.43 1.38
CA GLY A 45 -9.58 -4.85 2.72
C GLY A 45 -8.12 -5.30 2.81
N LEU A 46 -7.72 -5.75 4.01
CA LEU A 46 -6.41 -6.36 4.26
C LEU A 46 -6.44 -7.85 3.95
N HIS A 47 -5.51 -8.29 3.11
CA HIS A 47 -5.35 -9.69 2.72
C HIS A 47 -4.03 -10.21 3.24
N LYS A 48 -4.05 -11.19 4.14
CA LYS A 48 -2.84 -11.77 4.70
C LYS A 48 -2.10 -12.55 3.61
N LEU A 49 -0.77 -12.41 3.56
CA LEU A 49 0.11 -13.25 2.76
C LEU A 49 0.48 -14.52 3.54
N GLU A 50 0.43 -15.66 2.86
CA GLU A 50 0.71 -16.98 3.40
C GLU A 50 1.68 -17.75 2.49
N GLY A 51 2.16 -18.90 2.95
CA GLY A 51 3.05 -19.76 2.16
C GLY A 51 4.53 -19.38 2.26
N TYR A 52 4.94 -18.79 3.40
CA TYR A 52 6.33 -18.55 3.79
C TYR A 52 6.46 -18.66 5.31
N SER A 53 7.68 -18.82 5.82
CA SER A 53 7.95 -18.96 7.25
C SER A 53 7.97 -17.60 7.95
N ILE A 54 7.16 -17.46 9.01
CA ILE A 54 7.21 -16.31 9.92
C ILE A 54 8.16 -16.68 11.06
N ILE A 55 9.26 -15.94 11.19
CA ILE A 55 10.29 -16.16 12.21
C ILE A 55 10.20 -15.17 13.37
N ASP A 56 9.53 -14.04 13.14
CA ASP A 56 9.29 -13.00 14.14
C ASP A 56 7.98 -12.29 13.81
N SER A 57 7.17 -12.07 14.84
CA SER A 57 5.88 -11.41 14.74
C SER A 57 5.77 -10.19 15.66
N SER A 58 6.89 -9.68 16.19
CA SER A 58 6.94 -8.41 16.93
C SER A 58 6.52 -7.23 16.06
N PHE A 59 6.75 -7.28 14.75
CA PHE A 59 6.18 -6.31 13.83
C PHE A 59 5.60 -6.94 12.57
N GLY A 60 4.56 -6.29 12.07
CA GLY A 60 3.84 -6.66 10.86
C GLY A 60 4.10 -5.69 9.72
N ILE A 61 3.92 -6.11 8.48
CA ILE A 61 4.14 -5.28 7.29
C ILE A 61 2.84 -5.17 6.47
N ILE A 62 2.40 -3.95 6.17
CA ILE A 62 1.25 -3.67 5.31
C ILE A 62 1.75 -3.03 4.02
N LEU A 63 1.43 -3.63 2.87
CA LEU A 63 1.77 -3.14 1.55
C LEU A 63 0.57 -2.44 0.93
N VAL A 64 0.76 -1.21 0.43
CA VAL A 64 -0.29 -0.35 -0.10
C VAL A 64 0.04 0.08 -1.53
N HIS A 65 -0.74 -0.45 -2.46
CA HIS A 65 -0.50 -0.31 -3.89
C HIS A 65 -0.83 1.09 -4.44
N GLY A 66 -0.36 1.39 -5.66
CA GLY A 66 -0.56 2.68 -6.32
C GLY A 66 -1.88 2.82 -7.09
N TYR A 67 -1.94 3.83 -7.96
CA TYR A 67 -3.05 4.04 -8.89
C TYR A 67 -2.84 3.23 -10.17
N TYR A 68 -3.90 2.58 -10.66
CA TYR A 68 -3.88 1.86 -11.94
C TYR A 68 -4.92 2.42 -12.91
N PRO A 69 -4.55 2.95 -14.08
CA PRO A 69 -5.50 3.24 -15.15
C PRO A 69 -6.28 1.98 -15.52
N SER A 70 -7.56 2.13 -15.92
CA SER A 70 -8.40 0.99 -16.32
C SER A 70 -7.77 0.16 -17.45
N THR A 71 -7.03 0.81 -18.35
CA THR A 71 -6.33 0.22 -19.50
C THR A 71 -5.04 -0.52 -19.17
N TRP A 72 -4.53 -0.43 -17.93
CA TRP A 72 -3.30 -1.13 -17.58
C TRP A 72 -3.61 -2.63 -17.38
N GLU A 73 -3.06 -3.50 -18.21
CA GLU A 73 -3.34 -4.94 -18.15
C GLU A 73 -2.64 -5.61 -16.95
N THR A 74 -1.43 -5.18 -16.62
CA THR A 74 -0.58 -5.77 -15.57
C THR A 74 -0.67 -5.04 -14.22
N LYS A 75 -1.88 -4.58 -13.82
CA LYS A 75 -2.10 -3.83 -12.57
C LYS A 75 -1.55 -4.58 -11.35
N GLY A 76 -0.62 -3.99 -10.61
CA GLY A 76 -0.03 -4.59 -9.41
C GLY A 76 1.17 -5.48 -9.68
N TYR A 77 1.49 -5.78 -10.93
CA TYR A 77 2.65 -6.61 -11.28
C TYR A 77 3.97 -6.05 -10.74
N GLU A 78 4.10 -4.73 -10.65
CA GLU A 78 5.32 -4.07 -10.16
C GLU A 78 5.71 -4.47 -8.73
N TRP A 79 4.75 -4.96 -7.94
CA TRP A 79 4.96 -5.44 -6.58
C TRP A 79 5.45 -6.88 -6.49
N ASN A 80 5.28 -7.70 -7.53
CA ASN A 80 5.42 -9.15 -7.40
C ASN A 80 6.81 -9.57 -6.89
N LYS A 81 7.89 -9.09 -7.52
CA LYS A 81 9.25 -9.35 -7.07
C LYS A 81 9.53 -8.76 -5.68
N ALA A 82 8.95 -7.60 -5.39
CA ALA A 82 9.14 -6.90 -4.13
C ALA A 82 8.44 -7.62 -2.95
N ILE A 83 7.28 -8.25 -3.19
CA ILE A 83 6.59 -9.08 -2.21
C ILE A 83 7.44 -10.29 -1.82
N HIS A 84 8.09 -10.95 -2.78
CA HIS A 84 9.04 -12.04 -2.46
C HIS A 84 10.19 -11.53 -1.58
N GLN A 85 10.79 -10.39 -1.93
CA GLN A 85 11.85 -9.79 -1.09
C GLN A 85 11.36 -9.43 0.32
N THR A 86 10.10 -9.00 0.45
CA THR A 86 9.50 -8.67 1.75
C THR A 86 9.23 -9.94 2.56
N ALA A 87 8.77 -11.01 1.93
CA ALA A 87 8.52 -12.29 2.59
C ALA A 87 9.79 -12.90 3.19
N ASP A 88 10.95 -12.67 2.58
CA ASP A 88 12.25 -13.08 3.12
C ASP A 88 12.60 -12.44 4.47
N LEU A 89 11.92 -11.36 4.87
CA LEU A 89 12.04 -10.79 6.22
C LEU A 89 11.45 -11.70 7.30
N GLY A 90 10.61 -12.66 6.91
CA GLY A 90 9.96 -13.60 7.83
C GLY A 90 9.04 -12.90 8.84
N ARG A 91 8.41 -11.79 8.45
CA ARG A 91 7.40 -11.05 9.24
C ARG A 91 6.00 -11.29 8.68
N PRO A 92 4.93 -11.19 9.49
CA PRO A 92 3.57 -11.18 8.96
C PRO A 92 3.36 -10.05 7.94
N ILE A 93 2.81 -10.37 6.76
CA ILE A 93 2.58 -9.41 5.67
C ILE A 93 1.10 -9.38 5.31
N TRP A 94 0.58 -8.18 5.08
CA TRP A 94 -0.74 -7.94 4.52
C TRP A 94 -0.66 -7.05 3.29
N TRP A 95 -1.56 -7.30 2.35
CA TRP A 95 -1.78 -6.47 1.18
C TRP A 95 -3.09 -5.69 1.33
N LEU A 96 -3.03 -4.36 1.26
CA LEU A 96 -4.22 -3.52 1.26
C LEU A 96 -4.79 -3.40 -0.14
N ARG A 97 -5.97 -3.97 -0.35
CA ARG A 97 -6.79 -3.71 -1.54
C ARG A 97 -7.76 -2.57 -1.27
N TYR A 98 -7.75 -1.53 -2.10
CA TYR A 98 -8.67 -0.39 -1.98
C TYR A 98 -9.19 0.10 -3.33
N ARG A 99 -10.32 0.82 -3.35
CA ARG A 99 -10.84 1.42 -4.58
C ARG A 99 -10.05 2.68 -4.93
N TRP A 100 -9.00 2.54 -5.74
CA TRP A 100 -8.10 3.66 -6.10
C TRP A 100 -8.70 4.70 -7.06
N PHE A 101 -9.93 4.47 -7.54
CA PHE A 101 -10.70 5.47 -8.29
C PHE A 101 -11.58 6.34 -7.40
N ASP A 102 -11.78 5.96 -6.13
CA ASP A 102 -12.46 6.77 -5.14
C ASP A 102 -11.52 7.87 -4.60
N CYS A 103 -12.10 8.86 -3.92
CA CYS A 103 -11.30 9.92 -3.30
C CYS A 103 -10.33 9.33 -2.26
N PRO A 104 -9.07 9.81 -2.20
CA PRO A 104 -8.04 9.25 -1.32
C PRO A 104 -8.45 9.16 0.15
N GLU A 105 -9.26 10.10 0.63
CA GLU A 105 -9.75 10.17 2.02
C GLU A 105 -10.51 8.90 2.42
N LYS A 106 -11.28 8.31 1.49
CA LYS A 106 -11.96 7.03 1.74
C LYS A 106 -10.97 5.89 1.93
N SER A 107 -9.86 5.94 1.19
CA SER A 107 -8.80 4.92 1.27
C SER A 107 -7.97 5.09 2.55
N VAL A 108 -7.74 6.33 2.99
CA VAL A 108 -7.12 6.65 4.29
C VAL A 108 -7.99 6.13 5.42
N ALA A 109 -9.29 6.45 5.43
CA ALA A 109 -10.21 5.97 6.46
C ALA A 109 -10.29 4.43 6.50
N MET A 110 -10.29 3.78 5.33
CA MET A 110 -10.28 2.32 5.26
C MET A 110 -8.97 1.72 5.80
N LEU A 111 -7.82 2.34 5.52
CA LEU A 111 -6.53 1.93 6.09
C LEU A 111 -6.54 2.07 7.62
N SER A 112 -6.98 3.22 8.15
CA SER A 112 -7.09 3.45 9.60
C SER A 112 -7.96 2.40 10.29
N ASN A 113 -9.15 2.14 9.76
CA ASN A 113 -10.06 1.14 10.32
C ASN A 113 -9.46 -0.27 10.26
N SER A 114 -8.80 -0.61 9.15
CA SER A 114 -8.18 -1.93 8.99
C SER A 114 -7.03 -2.14 9.97
N ILE A 115 -6.21 -1.11 10.22
CA ILE A 115 -5.11 -1.16 11.19
C ILE A 115 -5.63 -1.23 12.62
N ASN A 116 -6.65 -0.44 12.97
CA ASN A 116 -7.27 -0.49 14.29
C ASN A 116 -7.79 -1.89 14.60
N ASN A 117 -8.55 -2.48 13.66
CA ASN A 117 -9.03 -3.85 13.79
C ASN A 117 -7.89 -4.87 13.88
N LEU A 118 -6.81 -4.68 13.10
CA LEU A 118 -5.65 -5.57 13.13
C LEU A 118 -4.97 -5.55 14.51
N ILE A 119 -4.71 -4.37 15.05
CA ILE A 119 -4.06 -4.19 16.37
C ILE A 119 -4.95 -4.77 17.48
N GLU A 120 -6.27 -4.51 17.44
CA GLU A 120 -7.21 -5.03 18.44
C GLU A 120 -7.33 -6.55 18.41
N GLN A 121 -7.24 -7.18 17.24
CA GLN A 121 -7.36 -8.64 17.09
C GLN A 121 -6.03 -9.39 17.24
N LYS A 122 -4.88 -8.72 17.12
CA LYS A 122 -3.55 -9.35 17.10
C LYS A 122 -2.67 -8.74 18.19
N THR A 123 -2.89 -9.21 19.41
CA THR A 123 -2.20 -8.74 20.63
C THR A 123 -0.70 -9.00 20.71
N HIS A 124 -0.08 -9.62 19.70
CA HIS A 124 1.35 -9.96 19.69
C HIS A 124 2.20 -9.02 18.82
N LEU A 125 1.59 -8.06 18.12
CA LEU A 125 2.32 -7.06 17.35
C LEU A 125 2.70 -5.91 18.28
N ASP A 126 3.99 -5.57 18.33
CA ASP A 126 4.52 -4.40 19.05
C ASP A 126 4.56 -3.16 18.15
N SER A 127 4.66 -3.35 16.82
CA SER A 127 4.67 -2.26 15.84
C SER A 127 4.19 -2.68 14.45
N LEU A 128 4.00 -1.72 13.56
CA LEU A 128 3.69 -1.96 12.14
C LEU A 128 4.60 -1.18 11.21
N TRP A 129 4.98 -1.80 10.09
CA TRP A 129 5.56 -1.13 8.94
C TRP A 129 4.49 -1.00 7.85
N ILE A 130 4.32 0.19 7.29
CA ILE A 130 3.34 0.43 6.23
C ILE A 130 4.06 1.04 5.03
N ILE A 131 4.04 0.31 3.92
CA ILE A 131 4.84 0.59 2.73
C ILE A 131 3.88 0.92 1.60
N GLY A 132 3.80 2.20 1.24
CA GLY A 132 2.94 2.70 0.18
C GLY A 132 3.74 3.17 -1.03
N HIS A 133 3.29 2.82 -2.24
CA HIS A 133 3.87 3.31 -3.49
C HIS A 133 2.91 4.23 -4.23
N SER A 134 3.42 5.30 -4.85
CA SER A 134 2.63 6.21 -5.68
C SER A 134 1.41 6.75 -4.90
N LEU A 135 0.19 6.55 -5.40
CA LEU A 135 -1.04 6.88 -4.66
C LEU A 135 -1.12 6.16 -3.29
N GLY A 136 -0.66 4.92 -3.18
CA GLY A 136 -0.56 4.22 -1.91
C GLY A 136 0.38 4.93 -0.94
N GLY A 137 1.47 5.49 -1.45
CA GLY A 137 2.40 6.31 -0.70
C GLY A 137 1.78 7.63 -0.21
N PHE A 138 0.92 8.26 -1.01
CA PHE A 138 0.10 9.40 -0.58
C PHE A 138 -0.87 9.01 0.54
N ILE A 139 -1.56 7.87 0.40
CA ILE A 139 -2.52 7.36 1.39
C ILE A 139 -1.84 7.10 2.74
N VAL A 140 -0.71 6.40 2.76
CA VAL A 140 0.00 6.08 4.01
C VAL A 140 0.57 7.34 4.68
N SER A 141 0.89 8.37 3.91
CA SER A 141 1.38 9.65 4.46
C SER A 141 0.27 10.44 5.15
N HIS A 142 -0.92 10.49 4.55
CA HIS A 142 -2.09 11.11 5.18
C HIS A 142 -2.56 10.30 6.39
N PHE A 143 -2.52 8.97 6.31
CA PHE A 143 -2.77 8.11 7.46
C PHE A 143 -1.82 8.44 8.62
N ALA A 144 -0.52 8.53 8.35
CA ALA A 144 0.51 8.75 9.38
C ALA A 144 0.37 10.10 10.09
N GLU A 145 0.04 11.16 9.35
CA GLU A 145 -0.18 12.50 9.91
C GLU A 145 -1.41 12.57 10.82
N ASN A 146 -2.40 11.69 10.61
CA ASN A 146 -3.62 11.58 11.43
C ASN A 146 -3.56 10.42 12.43
N TRP A 147 -2.40 9.79 12.63
CA TRP A 147 -2.24 8.77 13.65
C TRP A 147 -2.15 9.45 15.02
N GLU A 148 -2.94 9.00 15.98
CA GLU A 148 -2.98 9.59 17.33
C GLU A 148 -2.69 8.57 18.44
N LYS A 149 -2.55 7.29 18.08
CA LYS A 149 -2.27 6.23 19.05
C LYS A 149 -0.77 6.14 19.34
N ASN A 150 -0.42 5.69 20.55
CA ASN A 150 0.98 5.46 20.93
C ASN A 150 1.60 4.19 20.31
N PHE A 151 0.81 3.38 19.61
CA PHE A 151 1.30 2.18 18.95
C PHE A 151 2.29 2.56 17.83
N PRO A 152 3.55 2.08 17.87
CA PRO A 152 4.58 2.50 16.93
C PRO A 152 4.29 2.07 15.47
N ILE A 153 4.46 3.02 14.54
CA ILE A 153 4.31 2.77 13.10
C ILE A 153 5.49 3.35 12.32
N THR A 154 6.15 2.51 11.52
CA THR A 154 7.14 2.94 10.53
C THR A 154 6.46 3.07 9.18
N ILE A 155 6.62 4.21 8.52
CA ILE A 155 6.04 4.49 7.20
C ILE A 155 7.14 4.55 6.16
N HIS A 156 6.90 3.89 5.03
CA HIS A 156 7.71 4.02 3.83
C HIS A 156 6.84 4.47 2.66
N ALA A 157 6.94 5.75 2.28
CA ALA A 157 6.22 6.32 1.15
C ALA A 157 7.15 6.40 -0.08
N ILE A 158 6.92 5.57 -1.09
CA ILE A 158 7.79 5.36 -2.25
C ILE A 158 7.23 6.05 -3.49
N ALA A 159 8.03 6.90 -4.13
CA ALA A 159 7.69 7.59 -5.37
C ALA A 159 6.30 8.27 -5.30
N SER A 160 6.04 8.94 -4.18
CA SER A 160 4.70 9.39 -3.80
C SER A 160 4.48 10.86 -4.15
N PRO A 161 3.36 11.20 -4.80
CA PRO A 161 3.04 12.58 -5.11
C PRO A 161 2.42 13.29 -3.90
N LEU A 162 3.23 13.64 -2.91
CA LEU A 162 2.76 14.22 -1.64
C LEU A 162 2.35 15.70 -1.78
N LYS A 163 2.97 16.41 -2.71
CA LYS A 163 2.58 17.76 -3.13
C LYS A 163 1.45 17.68 -4.14
N GLU A 164 0.67 18.75 -4.24
CA GLU A 164 -0.47 18.87 -5.15
C GLU A 164 -0.17 18.31 -6.54
N ILE A 165 -0.94 17.29 -6.95
CA ILE A 165 -1.03 16.87 -8.34
C ILE A 165 -2.45 17.14 -8.80
N ASN A 166 -2.55 17.92 -9.87
CA ASN A 166 -3.83 18.19 -10.54
C ASN A 166 -4.29 16.96 -11.34
N ARG A 167 -4.57 15.86 -10.63
CA ARG A 167 -5.27 14.69 -11.17
C ARG A 167 -6.75 14.93 -10.96
N LYS A 168 -7.41 15.53 -11.96
CA LYS A 168 -8.87 15.59 -12.05
C LYS A 168 -9.41 14.18 -12.29
N SER A 169 -9.55 13.37 -11.23
CA SER A 169 -10.57 12.33 -11.28
C SER A 169 -11.91 13.05 -11.37
N LYS A 170 -12.89 12.52 -12.13
CA LYS A 170 -14.18 13.20 -12.38
C LYS A 170 -14.98 13.57 -11.10
N LYS A 171 -14.50 13.24 -9.89
CA LYS A 171 -15.20 13.42 -8.61
C LYS A 171 -14.37 14.01 -7.47
N CYS A 172 -13.04 14.07 -7.57
CA CYS A 172 -12.18 14.60 -6.49
C CYS A 172 -10.78 14.98 -6.98
N ILE A 173 -10.20 16.02 -6.37
CA ILE A 173 -8.84 16.51 -6.61
C ILE A 173 -7.91 15.88 -5.58
N LEU A 174 -6.75 15.39 -6.02
CA LEU A 174 -5.68 14.94 -5.14
C LEU A 174 -4.99 16.17 -4.52
N ASN A 175 -5.56 16.67 -3.43
CA ASN A 175 -5.03 17.81 -2.69
C ASN A 175 -3.83 17.36 -1.85
N GLY A 176 -2.64 17.41 -2.45
CA GLY A 176 -1.39 17.28 -1.70
C GLY A 176 -1.14 18.47 -0.78
N LYS A 177 -0.14 18.34 0.09
CA LYS A 177 0.27 19.38 1.04
C LYS A 177 1.70 19.81 0.76
N SER A 178 2.06 21.00 1.23
CA SER A 178 3.46 21.45 1.18
C SER A 178 4.28 20.95 2.38
N ASN A 179 3.61 20.57 3.46
CA ASN A 179 4.21 20.11 4.70
C ASN A 179 3.40 18.97 5.33
N TYR A 180 4.10 18.06 6.01
CA TYR A 180 3.53 16.99 6.84
C TYR A 180 4.17 17.03 8.22
N ILE A 181 3.38 16.77 9.26
CA ILE A 181 3.84 16.74 10.65
C ILE A 181 3.51 15.38 11.26
N PHE A 182 4.52 14.67 11.74
CA PHE A 182 4.33 13.36 12.36
C PHE A 182 4.59 13.42 13.87
N ASN A 183 3.81 12.66 14.63
CA ASN A 183 4.01 12.51 16.08
C ASN A 183 5.15 11.50 16.38
N ASN A 184 5.56 11.40 17.64
CA ASN A 184 6.71 10.58 18.06
C ASN A 184 6.53 9.06 17.95
N SER A 185 5.30 8.56 17.82
CA SER A 185 5.01 7.14 17.54
C SER A 185 5.17 6.78 16.06
N ILE A 186 5.50 7.76 15.20
CA ILE A 186 5.68 7.57 13.76
C ILE A 186 7.16 7.71 13.39
N ASN A 187 7.72 6.68 12.73
CA ASN A 187 9.00 6.74 12.05
C ASN A 187 8.74 6.86 10.54
N TYR A 188 8.69 8.10 10.05
CA TYR A 188 8.31 8.38 8.67
C TYR A 188 9.50 8.47 7.72
N ASN A 189 9.44 7.75 6.60
CA ASN A 189 10.48 7.76 5.57
C ASN A 189 9.85 7.91 4.17
N GLN A 190 10.22 8.98 3.46
CA GLN A 190 9.87 9.19 2.06
C GLN A 190 11.03 8.79 1.14
N TRP A 191 10.75 7.93 0.17
CA TRP A 191 11.70 7.50 -0.85
C TRP A 191 11.39 8.19 -2.17
N ARG A 192 12.19 9.21 -2.50
CA ARG A 192 11.98 10.07 -3.67
C ARG A 192 12.73 9.54 -4.87
N THR A 193 12.02 9.22 -5.94
CA THR A 193 12.67 8.95 -7.23
C THR A 193 13.32 10.22 -7.76
N GLN A 194 14.30 10.05 -8.64
CA GLN A 194 14.88 11.15 -9.40
C GLN A 194 13.80 11.78 -10.28
N TYR A 195 13.26 12.92 -9.87
CA TYR A 195 12.11 13.58 -10.50
C TYR A 195 12.19 13.65 -12.03
N LYS A 196 13.34 14.07 -12.58
CA LYS A 196 13.56 14.20 -14.02
C LYS A 196 13.64 12.87 -14.78
N GLN A 197 13.70 11.74 -14.08
CA GLN A 197 13.75 10.38 -14.63
C GLN A 197 12.49 9.56 -14.32
N ASP A 198 11.70 9.98 -13.33
CA ASP A 198 10.47 9.31 -12.96
C ASP A 198 9.42 9.46 -14.08
N GLY A 199 9.04 8.33 -14.68
CA GLY A 199 8.11 8.32 -15.81
C GLY A 199 6.72 8.88 -15.51
N ALA A 200 6.30 8.91 -14.24
CA ALA A 200 5.02 9.48 -13.82
C ALA A 200 5.12 11.00 -13.56
N PHE A 201 6.30 11.50 -13.21
CA PHE A 201 6.48 12.89 -12.73
C PHE A 201 7.30 13.79 -13.65
N LYS A 202 8.20 13.25 -14.48
CA LYS A 202 9.17 14.03 -15.27
C LYS A 202 8.57 15.10 -16.20
N HIS A 203 7.28 15.03 -16.48
CA HIS A 203 6.53 15.95 -17.35
C HIS A 203 5.70 16.99 -16.57
N LEU A 204 5.72 16.95 -15.24
CA LEU A 204 5.11 17.99 -14.41
C LEU A 204 6.02 19.22 -14.39
N ASP A 205 5.49 20.37 -14.02
CA ASP A 205 6.30 21.59 -13.89
C ASP A 205 7.14 21.56 -12.60
N LYS A 206 6.56 21.01 -11.53
CA LYS A 206 7.15 20.93 -10.20
C LYS A 206 7.25 19.47 -9.75
N ASP A 207 8.27 19.16 -8.96
CA ASP A 207 8.41 17.84 -8.36
C ASP A 207 7.27 17.60 -7.35
N PRO A 208 6.36 16.65 -7.60
CA PRO A 208 5.24 16.40 -6.71
C PRO A 208 5.68 15.67 -5.43
N GLN A 209 6.92 15.23 -5.33
CA GLN A 209 7.46 14.58 -4.14
C GLN A 209 8.03 15.59 -3.14
N ASP A 210 8.22 16.84 -3.57
CA ASP A 210 8.95 17.85 -2.81
C ASP A 210 8.07 18.58 -1.79
N VAL A 211 8.06 18.03 -0.57
CA VAL A 211 7.36 18.53 0.61
C VAL A 211 8.31 18.64 1.81
N ILE A 212 7.95 19.48 2.78
CA ILE A 212 8.62 19.58 4.08
C ILE A 212 8.08 18.47 4.99
N LEU A 213 8.98 17.74 5.65
CA LEU A 213 8.62 16.68 6.60
C LEU A 213 9.10 17.09 7.99
N HIS A 214 8.17 17.33 8.91
CA HIS A 214 8.49 17.53 10.32
C HIS A 214 8.43 16.18 11.05
N ASN A 215 9.51 15.83 11.75
CA ASN A 215 9.72 14.51 12.37
C ASN A 215 9.62 13.35 11.36
N GLY A 216 10.15 13.57 10.16
CA GLY A 216 10.24 12.53 9.13
C GLY A 216 11.49 12.73 8.28
N ASN A 217 11.88 11.66 7.58
CA ASN A 217 13.07 11.63 6.74
C ASN A 217 12.69 11.52 5.26
N TYR A 218 13.55 12.03 4.38
CA TYR A 218 13.48 11.71 2.96
C TYR A 218 14.81 11.19 2.45
N ILE A 219 14.75 10.30 1.47
CA ILE A 219 15.90 9.66 0.82
C ILE A 219 15.70 9.81 -0.68
N ILE A 220 16.67 10.42 -1.36
CA ILE A 220 16.70 10.49 -2.82
C ILE A 220 17.29 9.18 -3.34
N LEU A 221 16.54 8.47 -4.18
CA LEU A 221 16.96 7.21 -4.76
C LEU A 221 18.12 7.40 -5.76
N PRO A 222 19.01 6.41 -5.91
CA PRO A 222 20.01 6.47 -6.97
C PRO A 222 19.32 6.50 -8.34
N LYS A 223 20.03 7.04 -9.35
CA LYS A 223 19.52 7.08 -10.73
C LYS A 223 19.36 5.68 -11.33
N GLU A 224 20.25 4.77 -10.95
CA GLU A 224 20.34 3.43 -11.53
C GLU A 224 20.66 2.38 -10.45
N TRP A 225 20.19 1.16 -10.67
CA TRP A 225 20.53 -0.03 -9.91
C TRP A 225 20.49 -1.24 -10.84
N ASP A 226 21.51 -2.10 -10.76
CA ASP A 226 21.62 -3.29 -11.60
C ASP A 226 21.55 -2.97 -13.11
N GLY A 227 22.28 -1.93 -13.52
CA GLY A 227 22.31 -1.44 -14.92
C GLY A 227 20.99 -0.87 -15.44
N LYS A 228 19.99 -0.67 -14.58
CA LYS A 228 18.65 -0.19 -14.95
C LYS A 228 18.32 1.11 -14.24
N ARG A 229 17.71 2.03 -14.98
CA ARG A 229 17.15 3.28 -14.44
C ARG A 229 16.09 2.99 -13.37
N ILE A 230 16.22 3.59 -12.19
CA ILE A 230 15.21 3.55 -11.15
C ILE A 230 14.12 4.56 -11.48
N GLY A 231 13.12 4.08 -12.21
CA GLY A 231 11.87 4.81 -12.47
C GLY A 231 10.79 4.55 -11.42
N HIS A 232 9.61 5.13 -11.66
CA HIS A 232 8.46 5.10 -10.76
C HIS A 232 8.17 3.72 -10.16
N ASN A 233 7.98 2.69 -10.99
CA ASN A 233 7.62 1.35 -10.53
C ASN A 233 8.82 0.56 -10.00
N TYR A 234 9.98 0.69 -10.65
CA TYR A 234 11.18 -0.07 -10.26
C TYR A 234 11.74 0.38 -8.90
N SER A 235 11.41 1.59 -8.47
CA SER A 235 11.72 2.11 -7.13
C SER A 235 11.26 1.20 -6.00
N ILE A 236 10.14 0.50 -6.15
CA ILE A 236 9.60 -0.42 -5.13
C ILE A 236 10.61 -1.53 -4.83
N GLN A 237 11.17 -2.15 -5.88
CA GLN A 237 12.13 -3.24 -5.72
C GLN A 237 13.44 -2.76 -5.11
N TRP A 238 13.92 -1.57 -5.49
CA TRP A 238 15.12 -1.00 -4.90
C TRP A 238 14.94 -0.70 -3.41
N VAL A 239 13.81 -0.08 -3.04
CA VAL A 239 13.53 0.27 -1.65
C VAL A 239 13.39 -0.98 -0.78
N LEU A 240 12.62 -1.97 -1.22
CA LEU A 240 12.46 -3.21 -0.45
C LEU A 240 13.76 -4.03 -0.37
N PHE A 241 14.58 -4.01 -1.43
CA PHE A 241 15.94 -4.53 -1.34
C PHE A 241 16.79 -3.76 -0.31
N ASN A 242 16.75 -2.43 -0.31
CA ASN A 242 17.54 -1.61 0.59
C ASN A 242 17.12 -1.79 2.06
N ILE A 243 15.82 -1.76 2.33
CA ILE A 243 15.24 -2.00 3.67
C ILE A 243 15.63 -3.39 4.18
N LYS A 244 15.51 -4.43 3.34
CA LYS A 244 15.89 -5.80 3.73
C LYS A 244 17.35 -5.90 4.17
N ASN A 245 18.25 -5.23 3.45
CA ASN A 245 19.68 -5.28 3.75
C ASN A 245 20.11 -4.29 4.85
N ASN A 246 19.27 -3.33 5.21
CA ASN A 246 19.54 -2.30 6.20
C ASN A 246 18.32 -2.10 7.11
N ILE A 247 17.90 -3.11 7.87
CA ILE A 247 16.69 -3.01 8.72
C ILE A 247 16.88 -2.05 9.89
N LYS A 248 18.08 -2.06 10.52
CA LYS A 248 18.33 -1.35 11.79
C LYS A 248 18.01 0.15 11.78
N PRO A 249 18.32 0.92 10.72
CA PRO A 249 17.96 2.34 10.65
C PRO A 249 16.46 2.64 10.63
N TYR A 250 15.59 1.64 10.44
CA TYR A 250 14.14 1.83 10.25
C TYR A 250 13.27 1.19 11.34
N ALA A 251 13.88 0.45 12.27
CA ALA A 251 13.19 -0.08 13.44
C ALA A 251 12.98 1.02 14.51
N PHE A 252 11.94 0.85 15.33
CA PHE A 252 11.81 1.56 16.60
C PHE A 252 12.71 0.92 17.66
#